data_AF-A0A7J5YZQ1-F1
#
_entry.id   AF-A0A7J5YZQ1-F1
#
_cell.length_a   1.000
_cell.length_b   1.000
_cell.length_c   1.000
_cell.angle_alpha   90.00
_cell.angle_beta   90.00
_cell.angle_gamma   90.00
#
_symmetry.space_group_name_H-M   'P 1'
#
loop_
_entity.id
_entity.type
_entity.pdbx_description
1 polymer ?
#
loop_
_entity_poly.entity_id
_entity_poly.type
_entity_poly.pdbx_seq_one_letter_code
_entity_poly.pdbx_strand_id
1 'polypeptide(L)'
;MQNIAAPKIPDGDKVDFDDIHRKRQEKDLSELQSLIEAHFVQRKKEEEDLIALVTRIDKRRAERAEQQRVRAEREKERQARLAEEKERREEEEHRKKHDADANKKKALSNMTQQYSAGQKGETRKGGKKQTEREKKKKILADRKKALVVDHLNEDKLKEKANEMWQWLMELEAVKFDLSEKLKRQKYDINQLLGRVQAHQSAKGRGKGKLGGRLRSEEEEGPGGMKSGRPHHMWVSLISAITWLAFCKAWTQK
;
A
#
# COMPACT_ATOMS: atom_id res chain seq x y z
N MET A 1 -93.40 79.96 -12.59
CA MET A 1 -92.23 79.44 -13.32
C MET A 1 -91.00 80.19 -12.83
N GLN A 2 -90.16 79.54 -12.03
CA GLN A 2 -88.91 80.13 -11.53
C GLN A 2 -87.76 79.68 -12.45
N ASN A 3 -87.05 80.65 -12.99
CA ASN A 3 -85.93 80.48 -13.91
C ASN A 3 -84.73 79.82 -13.21
N ILE A 4 -84.32 78.65 -13.70
CA ILE A 4 -83.09 77.97 -13.29
C ILE A 4 -81.97 78.51 -14.20
N ALA A 5 -81.06 79.29 -13.63
CA ALA A 5 -79.86 79.74 -14.32
C ALA A 5 -78.87 78.57 -14.48
N ALA A 6 -78.40 78.34 -15.70
CA ALA A 6 -77.41 77.31 -16.02
C ALA A 6 -76.04 77.67 -15.41
N PRO A 7 -75.33 76.73 -14.75
CA PRO A 7 -73.98 76.97 -14.24
C PRO A 7 -73.02 77.25 -15.40
N LYS A 8 -72.32 78.39 -15.35
CA LYS A 8 -71.21 78.67 -16.26
C LYS A 8 -70.06 77.73 -15.94
N ILE A 9 -69.75 76.84 -16.87
CA ILE A 9 -68.50 76.08 -16.89
C ILE A 9 -67.39 77.09 -17.27
N PRO A 10 -66.33 77.24 -16.47
CA PRO A 10 -65.26 78.18 -16.78
C PRO A 10 -64.51 77.71 -18.03
N ASP A 11 -64.20 78.70 -18.87
CA ASP A 11 -63.53 78.57 -20.16
C ASP A 11 -62.31 77.67 -20.08
N GLY A 12 -62.24 76.73 -21.04
CA GLY A 12 -61.19 75.76 -21.15
C GLY A 12 -59.82 76.40 -21.30
N ASP A 13 -58.99 76.23 -20.27
CA ASP A 13 -57.54 76.23 -20.42
C ASP A 13 -57.21 75.23 -21.53
N LYS A 14 -56.66 75.75 -22.63
CA LYS A 14 -56.21 74.94 -23.75
C LYS A 14 -55.26 73.88 -23.21
N VAL A 15 -55.69 72.64 -23.29
CA VAL A 15 -54.89 71.47 -22.93
C VAL A 15 -53.67 71.47 -23.84
N ASP A 16 -52.50 71.82 -23.29
CA ASP A 16 -51.26 71.89 -24.06
C ASP A 16 -50.74 70.47 -24.31
N PHE A 17 -50.90 69.98 -25.54
CA PHE A 17 -50.55 68.61 -25.90
C PHE A 17 -49.04 68.34 -25.76
N ASP A 18 -48.20 69.37 -25.90
CA ASP A 18 -46.76 69.27 -25.67
C ASP A 18 -46.43 69.11 -24.18
N ASP A 19 -47.20 69.73 -23.28
CA ASP A 19 -47.07 69.54 -21.83
C ASP A 19 -47.48 68.13 -21.40
N ILE A 20 -48.54 67.57 -21.99
CA ILE A 20 -48.94 66.17 -21.76
C ILE A 20 -47.85 65.20 -22.22
N HIS A 21 -47.25 65.45 -23.38
CA HIS A 21 -46.18 64.59 -23.89
C HIS A 21 -44.93 64.65 -23.02
N ARG A 22 -44.53 65.85 -22.58
CA ARG A 22 -43.39 66.06 -21.67
C ARG A 22 -43.61 65.36 -20.32
N LYS A 23 -44.78 65.54 -19.70
CA LYS A 23 -45.14 64.90 -18.43
C LYS A 23 -45.18 63.37 -18.52
N ARG A 24 -45.58 62.83 -19.68
CA ARG A 24 -45.51 61.38 -19.93
C ARG A 24 -44.05 60.90 -19.99
N GLN A 25 -43.20 61.57 -20.76
CA GLN A 25 -41.79 61.21 -20.83
C GLN A 25 -41.08 61.33 -19.48
N GLU A 26 -41.34 62.39 -18.71
CA GLU A 26 -40.78 62.57 -17.36
C GLU A 26 -41.25 61.48 -16.41
N LYS A 27 -42.54 61.11 -16.45
CA LYS A 27 -43.07 60.00 -15.65
C LYS A 27 -42.37 58.69 -16.02
N ASP A 28 -42.34 58.34 -17.30
CA ASP A 28 -41.75 57.09 -17.79
C ASP A 28 -40.26 57.01 -17.46
N LEU A 29 -39.52 58.12 -17.55
CA LEU A 29 -38.12 58.21 -17.14
C LEU A 29 -37.95 58.04 -15.62
N SER A 30 -38.81 58.66 -14.81
CA SER A 30 -38.75 58.52 -13.35
C SER A 30 -39.10 57.10 -12.89
N GLU A 31 -40.06 56.46 -13.55
CA GLU A 31 -40.49 55.08 -13.29
C GLU A 31 -39.39 54.10 -13.70
N LEU A 32 -38.76 54.32 -14.86
CA LEU A 32 -37.60 53.54 -15.31
C LEU A 32 -36.41 53.66 -14.35
N GLN A 33 -36.08 54.87 -13.88
CA GLN A 33 -35.02 55.09 -12.89
C GLN A 33 -35.33 54.37 -11.57
N SER A 34 -36.58 54.45 -11.10
CA SER A 34 -37.03 53.77 -9.87
C SER A 34 -36.94 52.25 -9.99
N LEU A 35 -37.31 51.69 -11.15
CA LEU A 35 -37.21 50.25 -11.43
C LEU A 35 -35.75 49.78 -11.48
N ILE A 36 -34.87 50.56 -12.10
CA ILE A 36 -33.44 50.26 -12.17
C ILE A 36 -32.85 50.25 -10.76
N GLU A 37 -33.11 51.28 -9.95
CA GLU A 37 -32.61 51.37 -8.58
C GLU A 37 -33.15 50.24 -7.69
N ALA A 38 -34.47 49.96 -7.77
CA ALA A 38 -35.08 48.86 -7.04
C ALA A 38 -34.44 47.51 -7.40
N HIS A 39 -34.16 47.25 -8.68
CA HIS A 39 -33.51 46.02 -9.10
C HIS A 39 -32.08 45.89 -8.54
N PHE A 40 -31.29 46.97 -8.56
CA PHE A 40 -29.93 46.94 -7.99
C PHE A 40 -29.93 46.77 -6.47
N VAL A 41 -30.82 47.47 -5.76
CA VAL A 41 -30.94 47.35 -4.30
C VAL A 41 -31.39 45.94 -3.92
N GLN A 42 -32.38 45.38 -4.63
CA GLN A 42 -32.85 44.03 -4.40
C GLN A 42 -31.74 43.00 -4.65
N ARG A 43 -31.07 43.06 -5.81
CA ARG A 43 -29.97 42.15 -6.14
C ARG A 43 -28.83 42.22 -5.13
N LYS A 44 -28.43 43.43 -4.73
CA LYS A 44 -27.37 43.63 -3.74
C LYS A 44 -27.74 43.02 -2.40
N LYS A 45 -28.97 43.22 -1.94
CA LYS A 45 -29.47 42.62 -0.70
C LYS A 45 -29.51 41.10 -0.77
N GLU A 46 -30.01 40.54 -1.87
CA GLU A 46 -30.03 39.10 -2.10
C GLU A 46 -28.62 38.49 -2.15
N GLU A 47 -27.66 39.17 -2.79
CA GLU A 47 -26.25 38.75 -2.82
C GLU A 47 -25.61 38.79 -1.43
N GLU A 48 -25.85 39.85 -0.66
CA GLU A 48 -25.35 39.96 0.73
C GLU A 48 -25.91 38.83 1.61
N ASP A 49 -27.22 38.55 1.51
CA ASP A 49 -27.87 37.45 2.25
C ASP A 49 -27.32 36.08 1.82
N LEU A 50 -27.09 35.88 0.53
CA LEU A 50 -26.51 34.64 -0.01
C LEU A 50 -25.07 34.44 0.47
N ILE A 51 -24.24 35.48 0.41
CA ILE A 51 -22.85 35.46 0.90
C ILE A 51 -22.82 35.16 2.39
N ALA A 52 -23.69 35.81 3.19
CA ALA A 52 -23.80 35.56 4.61
C ALA A 52 -24.22 34.12 4.92
N LEU A 53 -25.13 33.54 4.12
CA LEU A 53 -25.55 32.15 4.26
C LEU A 53 -24.42 31.16 3.92
N VAL A 54 -23.74 31.36 2.79
CA VAL A 54 -22.60 30.53 2.36
C VAL A 54 -21.48 30.57 3.40
N THR A 55 -21.10 31.75 3.87
CA THR A 55 -20.10 31.91 4.93
C THR A 55 -20.46 31.12 6.19
N ARG A 56 -21.73 31.09 6.58
CA ARG A 56 -22.22 30.31 7.73
C ARG A 56 -22.21 28.80 7.49
N ILE A 57 -22.49 28.37 6.26
CA ILE A 57 -22.40 26.94 5.87
C ILE A 57 -20.95 26.48 5.87
N ASP A 58 -20.05 27.28 5.30
CA ASP A 58 -18.63 26.95 5.21
C ASP A 58 -17.98 26.95 6.58
N LYS A 59 -18.32 27.88 7.47
CA LYS A 59 -17.92 27.84 8.88
C LYS A 59 -18.34 26.53 9.55
N ARG A 60 -19.60 26.11 9.40
CA ARG A 60 -20.11 24.84 9.97
C ARG A 60 -19.44 23.60 9.35
N ARG A 61 -19.05 23.66 8.08
CA ARG A 61 -18.29 22.59 7.41
C ARG A 61 -16.86 22.51 7.95
N ALA A 62 -16.19 23.65 8.09
CA ALA A 62 -14.85 23.73 8.67
C ALA A 62 -14.83 23.24 10.12
N GLU A 63 -15.80 23.64 10.95
CA GLU A 63 -15.93 23.15 12.33
C GLU A 63 -16.13 21.64 12.39
N ARG A 64 -16.97 21.06 11.51
CA ARG A 64 -17.14 19.60 11.44
C ARG A 64 -15.87 18.89 10.98
N ALA A 65 -15.18 19.43 10.00
CA ALA A 65 -13.90 18.89 9.53
C ALA A 65 -12.85 18.90 10.64
N GLU A 66 -12.76 19.99 11.41
CA GLU A 66 -11.83 20.10 12.54
C GLU A 66 -12.20 19.14 13.67
N GLN A 67 -13.48 19.02 14.03
CA GLN A 67 -13.94 18.02 15.01
C GLN A 67 -13.55 16.60 14.59
N GLN A 68 -13.66 16.29 13.29
CA GLN A 68 -13.28 14.97 12.77
C GLN A 68 -11.75 14.77 12.81
N ARG A 69 -10.97 15.81 12.51
CA ARG A 69 -9.51 15.81 12.61
C ARG A 69 -9.05 15.56 14.05
N VAL A 70 -9.61 16.29 15.02
CA VAL A 70 -9.31 16.12 16.44
C VAL A 70 -9.71 14.73 16.95
N ARG A 71 -10.86 14.20 16.53
CA ARG A 71 -11.25 12.82 16.87
C ARG A 71 -10.28 11.79 16.29
N ALA A 72 -9.91 11.93 15.03
CA ALA A 72 -8.95 11.04 14.37
C ALA A 72 -7.56 11.10 15.03
N GLU A 73 -7.10 12.29 15.41
CA GLU A 73 -5.83 12.49 16.11
C GLU A 73 -5.85 11.84 17.51
N ARG A 74 -6.91 12.07 18.30
CA ARG A 74 -7.08 11.43 19.62
C ARG A 74 -7.17 9.90 19.52
N GLU A 75 -7.82 9.37 18.49
CA GLU A 75 -7.88 7.92 18.29
C GLU A 75 -6.51 7.38 17.87
N LYS A 76 -5.80 8.07 16.97
CA LYS A 76 -4.44 7.71 16.57
C LYS A 76 -3.48 7.71 17.76
N GLU A 77 -3.58 8.69 18.65
CA GLU A 77 -2.78 8.77 19.88
C GLU A 77 -3.07 7.61 20.84
N ARG A 78 -4.34 7.25 21.03
CA ARG A 78 -4.70 6.06 21.84
C ARG A 78 -4.14 4.79 21.25
N GLN A 79 -4.28 4.59 19.94
CA GLN A 79 -3.73 3.43 19.24
C GLN A 79 -2.19 3.39 19.33
N ALA A 80 -1.53 4.55 19.21
CA ALA A 80 -0.09 4.66 19.37
C ALA A 80 0.37 4.28 20.78
N ARG A 81 -0.31 4.78 21.83
CA ARG A 81 0.02 4.43 23.22
C ARG A 81 -0.19 2.94 23.52
N LEU A 82 -1.25 2.33 22.98
CA LEU A 82 -1.48 0.90 23.11
C LEU A 82 -0.43 0.07 22.35
N ALA A 83 0.02 0.55 21.19
CA ALA A 83 1.08 -0.09 20.43
C ALA A 83 2.43 0.00 21.16
N GLU A 84 2.76 1.16 21.74
CA GLU A 84 3.99 1.40 22.50
C GLU A 84 4.01 0.59 23.81
N GLU A 85 2.90 0.52 24.55
CA GLU A 85 2.80 -0.31 25.76
C GLU A 85 2.94 -1.80 25.44
N LYS A 86 2.36 -2.23 24.32
CA LYS A 86 2.52 -3.60 23.82
C LYS A 86 3.95 -3.88 23.37
N GLU A 87 4.60 -2.93 22.69
CA GLU A 87 5.99 -3.04 22.27
C GLU A 87 6.93 -3.12 23.48
N ARG A 88 6.73 -2.27 24.51
CA ARG A 88 7.50 -2.33 25.76
C ARG A 88 7.33 -3.67 26.49
N ARG A 89 6.11 -4.21 26.53
CA ARG A 89 5.83 -5.53 27.11
C ARG A 89 6.49 -6.65 26.31
N GLU A 90 6.47 -6.58 24.98
CA GLU A 90 7.12 -7.55 24.10
C GLU A 90 8.65 -7.50 24.24
N GLU A 91 9.24 -6.33 24.42
CA GLU A 91 10.68 -6.14 24.69
C GLU A 91 11.11 -6.67 26.06
N GLU A 92 10.30 -6.44 27.11
CA GLU A 92 10.55 -6.98 28.46
C GLU A 92 10.42 -8.50 28.50
N GLU A 93 9.39 -9.06 27.85
CA GLU A 93 9.21 -10.51 27.72
C GLU A 93 10.33 -11.14 26.87
N HIS A 94 10.81 -10.43 25.85
CA HIS A 94 11.92 -10.87 25.02
C HIS A 94 13.26 -10.88 25.78
N ARG A 95 13.53 -9.84 26.56
CA ARG A 95 14.70 -9.79 27.46
C ARG A 95 14.65 -10.88 28.53
N LYS A 96 13.51 -11.05 29.21
CA LYS A 96 13.33 -12.07 30.24
C LYS A 96 13.50 -13.48 29.67
N LYS A 97 13.02 -13.72 28.45
CA LYS A 97 13.23 -14.99 27.74
C LYS A 97 14.68 -15.20 27.34
N HIS A 98 15.38 -14.17 26.89
CA HIS A 98 16.81 -14.24 26.56
C HIS A 98 17.66 -14.51 27.81
N ASP A 99 17.35 -13.86 28.93
CA ASP A 99 18.05 -14.05 30.21
C ASP A 99 17.75 -15.43 30.81
N ALA A 100 16.51 -15.92 30.71
CA ALA A 100 16.14 -17.27 31.13
C ALA A 100 16.80 -18.36 30.26
N ASP A 101 16.85 -18.17 28.93
CA ASP A 101 17.55 -19.09 28.02
C ASP A 101 19.07 -19.05 28.24
N ALA A 102 19.64 -17.87 28.53
CA ALA A 102 21.05 -17.72 28.87
C ALA A 102 21.39 -18.37 30.22
N ASN A 103 20.55 -18.21 31.25
CA ASN A 103 20.74 -18.89 32.53
C ASN A 103 20.51 -20.40 32.43
N LYS A 104 19.51 -20.85 31.67
CA LYS A 104 19.29 -22.27 31.38
C LYS A 104 20.47 -22.87 30.60
N LYS A 105 21.02 -22.13 29.63
CA LYS A 105 22.21 -22.55 28.88
C LYS A 105 23.47 -22.52 29.73
N LYS A 106 23.65 -21.57 30.65
CA LYS A 106 24.77 -21.54 31.62
C LYS A 106 24.67 -22.71 32.60
N ALA A 107 23.48 -22.99 33.14
CA ALA A 107 23.22 -24.13 34.02
C ALA A 107 23.44 -25.48 33.30
N LEU A 108 22.92 -25.61 32.07
CA LEU A 108 23.15 -26.81 31.25
C LEU A 108 24.61 -26.92 30.77
N SER A 109 25.31 -25.81 30.50
CA SER A 109 26.73 -25.81 30.12
C SER A 109 27.64 -26.20 31.27
N ASN A 110 27.33 -25.82 32.51
CA ASN A 110 28.08 -26.29 33.68
C ASN A 110 27.90 -27.80 33.93
N MET A 111 26.75 -28.38 33.53
CA MET A 111 26.51 -29.83 33.60
C MET A 111 27.04 -30.60 32.37
N THR A 112 27.09 -29.95 31.20
CA THR A 112 27.46 -30.55 29.91
C THR A 112 28.96 -30.42 29.60
N GLN A 113 29.72 -29.61 30.34
CA GLN A 113 31.17 -29.53 30.13
C GLN A 113 31.92 -30.84 30.42
N GLN A 114 31.27 -31.84 31.02
CA GLN A 114 31.84 -33.19 31.17
C GLN A 114 31.51 -34.14 30.01
N TYR A 115 30.48 -33.88 29.20
CA TYR A 115 30.10 -34.74 28.08
C TYR A 115 29.43 -33.93 26.97
N SER A 116 29.99 -33.99 25.76
CA SER A 116 29.37 -33.60 24.48
C SER A 116 29.85 -32.28 23.88
N ALA A 117 31.00 -32.38 23.21
CA ALA A 117 31.45 -31.50 22.13
C ALA A 117 30.65 -31.69 20.81
N GLY A 118 29.36 -32.05 20.88
CA GLY A 118 28.63 -32.59 19.71
C GLY A 118 27.46 -31.79 19.15
N GLN A 119 26.91 -30.78 19.84
CA GLN A 119 25.67 -30.14 19.38
C GLN A 119 25.70 -28.61 19.50
N LYS A 120 26.34 -27.96 18.53
CA LYS A 120 26.16 -26.53 18.24
C LYS A 120 25.43 -26.37 16.90
N GLY A 121 24.12 -26.63 16.90
CA GLY A 121 23.27 -26.47 15.70
C GLY A 121 22.14 -25.46 15.85
N GLU A 122 21.45 -25.40 16.99
CA GLU A 122 20.05 -24.94 16.95
C GLU A 122 19.63 -23.88 17.97
N THR A 123 20.56 -23.28 18.71
CA THR A 123 20.23 -22.35 19.81
C THR A 123 20.60 -20.89 19.50
N ARG A 124 20.20 -20.37 18.34
CA ARG A 124 20.27 -18.94 17.98
C ARG A 124 18.93 -18.38 17.47
N LYS A 125 17.84 -18.59 18.21
CA LYS A 125 16.57 -17.88 17.99
C LYS A 125 16.18 -17.06 19.22
N GLY A 126 17.01 -16.07 19.53
CA GLY A 126 16.60 -14.90 20.31
C GLY A 126 15.82 -13.95 19.39
N GLY A 127 14.56 -13.69 19.77
CA GLY A 127 13.69 -12.70 19.12
C GLY A 127 12.90 -13.34 18.02
N LYS A 128 11.58 -13.13 18.00
CA LYS A 128 10.77 -13.44 16.84
C LYS A 128 11.11 -12.41 15.77
N LYS A 129 12.35 -12.50 15.25
CA LYS A 129 12.79 -11.76 14.07
C LYS A 129 11.69 -11.97 13.05
N GLN A 130 11.11 -10.86 12.60
CA GLN A 130 10.07 -10.87 11.58
C GLN A 130 10.48 -11.89 10.52
N THR A 131 9.65 -12.91 10.35
CA THR A 131 10.06 -14.04 9.52
C THR A 131 10.31 -13.54 8.11
N GLU A 132 11.24 -14.13 7.36
CA GLU A 132 11.48 -13.73 5.95
C GLU A 132 10.16 -13.77 5.14
N ARG A 133 9.22 -14.62 5.54
CA ARG A 133 7.85 -14.67 5.02
C ARG A 133 7.05 -13.39 5.32
N GLU A 134 7.09 -12.90 6.55
CA GLU A 134 6.42 -11.65 6.95
C GLU A 134 7.06 -10.42 6.29
N LYS A 135 8.39 -10.38 6.17
CA LYS A 135 9.09 -9.31 5.46
C LYS A 135 8.71 -9.28 3.98
N LYS A 136 8.71 -10.44 3.31
CA LYS A 136 8.26 -10.57 1.93
C LYS A 136 6.81 -10.12 1.78
N LYS A 137 5.92 -10.51 2.69
CA LYS A 137 4.51 -10.11 2.67
C LYS A 137 4.36 -8.59 2.82
N LYS A 138 5.11 -7.97 3.73
CA LYS A 138 5.13 -6.51 3.91
C LYS A 138 5.60 -5.79 2.65
N ILE A 139 6.77 -6.17 2.12
CA ILE A 139 7.34 -5.56 0.91
C ILE A 139 6.40 -5.71 -0.31
N LEU A 140 5.74 -6.85 -0.47
CA LEU A 140 4.78 -7.05 -1.55
C LEU A 140 3.50 -6.24 -1.37
N ALA A 141 3.05 -6.06 -0.12
CA ALA A 141 1.91 -5.19 0.18
C ALA A 141 2.25 -3.72 -0.13
N ASP A 142 3.45 -3.25 0.25
CA ASP A 142 3.92 -1.88 0.00
C ASP A 142 4.06 -1.61 -1.52
N ARG A 143 4.46 -2.61 -2.30
CA ARG A 143 4.56 -2.51 -3.77
C ARG A 143 3.20 -2.57 -4.48
N LYS A 144 2.17 -3.10 -3.82
CA LYS A 144 0.84 -3.24 -4.43
C LYS A 144 0.14 -1.88 -4.44
N LYS A 145 0.12 -1.21 -5.60
CA LYS A 145 -0.74 -0.04 -5.80
C LYS A 145 -2.21 -0.47 -5.75
N ALA A 146 -3.01 0.18 -4.92
CA ALA A 146 -4.46 0.00 -4.93
C ALA A 146 -5.02 0.57 -6.24
N LEU A 147 -5.85 -0.20 -6.92
CA LEU A 147 -6.50 0.22 -8.17
C LEU A 147 -7.89 0.75 -7.83
N VAL A 148 -8.14 2.01 -8.19
CA VAL A 148 -9.48 2.62 -8.15
C VAL A 148 -10.00 2.63 -9.57
N VAL A 149 -11.02 1.80 -9.84
CA VAL A 149 -11.59 1.59 -11.19
C VAL A 149 -13.07 1.99 -11.29
N ASP A 150 -13.76 2.15 -10.16
CA ASP A 150 -15.24 2.22 -10.13
C ASP A 150 -15.83 3.53 -10.67
N HIS A 151 -15.03 4.58 -10.84
CA HIS A 151 -15.50 5.91 -11.25
C HIS A 151 -14.68 6.50 -12.42
N LEU A 152 -14.08 5.66 -13.26
CA LEU A 152 -13.25 6.10 -14.39
C LEU A 152 -14.01 6.06 -15.71
N ASN A 153 -13.73 7.04 -16.57
CA ASN A 153 -14.21 7.09 -17.95
C ASN A 153 -13.46 6.08 -18.85
N GLU A 154 -14.03 5.70 -19.99
CA GLU A 154 -13.49 4.64 -20.87
C GLU A 154 -12.05 4.91 -21.34
N ASP A 155 -11.75 6.14 -21.73
CA ASP A 155 -10.39 6.52 -22.14
C ASP A 155 -9.38 6.43 -20.99
N LYS A 156 -9.79 6.81 -19.78
CA LYS A 156 -8.95 6.69 -18.56
C LYS A 156 -8.74 5.22 -18.15
N LEU A 157 -9.71 4.34 -18.43
CA LEU A 157 -9.56 2.91 -18.21
C LEU A 157 -8.54 2.31 -19.19
N LYS A 158 -8.55 2.72 -20.47
CA LYS A 158 -7.55 2.31 -21.46
C LYS A 158 -6.14 2.75 -21.07
N GLU A 159 -5.97 3.99 -20.61
CA GLU A 159 -4.69 4.48 -20.08
C GLU A 159 -4.21 3.66 -18.88
N LYS A 160 -5.09 3.38 -17.92
CA LYS A 160 -4.75 2.56 -16.74
C LYS A 160 -4.41 1.13 -17.10
N ALA A 161 -5.09 0.53 -18.07
CA ALA A 161 -4.75 -0.80 -18.58
C ALA A 161 -3.36 -0.82 -19.22
N ASN A 162 -3.02 0.20 -20.02
CA ASN A 162 -1.69 0.34 -20.60
C ASN A 162 -0.59 0.55 -19.52
N GLU A 163 -0.84 1.37 -18.51
CA GLU A 163 0.09 1.56 -17.37
C GLU A 163 0.35 0.23 -16.63
N MET A 164 -0.71 -0.56 -16.39
CA MET A 164 -0.58 -1.88 -15.75
C MET A 164 0.17 -2.88 -16.63
N TRP A 165 -0.07 -2.84 -17.94
CA TRP A 165 0.64 -3.69 -18.88
C TRP A 165 2.14 -3.34 -18.93
N GLN A 166 2.50 -2.06 -19.00
CA GLN A 166 3.90 -1.62 -18.94
C GLN A 166 4.56 -2.05 -17.62
N TRP A 167 3.89 -1.84 -16.49
CA TRP A 167 4.40 -2.27 -15.18
C TRP A 167 4.63 -3.78 -15.09
N LEU A 168 3.75 -4.59 -15.68
CA LEU A 168 3.91 -6.04 -15.76
C LEU A 168 5.16 -6.42 -16.58
N MET A 169 5.36 -5.77 -17.73
CA MET A 169 6.51 -6.01 -18.61
C MET A 169 7.83 -5.66 -17.93
N GLU A 170 7.89 -4.54 -17.20
CA GLU A 170 9.07 -4.16 -16.41
C GLU A 170 9.40 -5.21 -15.34
N LEU A 171 8.40 -5.72 -14.62
CA LEU A 171 8.61 -6.75 -13.60
C LEU A 171 9.11 -8.06 -14.21
N GLU A 172 8.61 -8.46 -15.39
CA GLU A 172 9.06 -9.67 -16.07
C GLU A 172 10.50 -9.52 -16.58
N ALA A 173 10.88 -8.35 -17.10
CA ALA A 173 12.26 -8.06 -17.49
C ALA A 173 13.22 -8.17 -16.29
N VAL A 174 12.88 -7.55 -15.15
CA VAL A 174 13.70 -7.62 -13.93
C VAL A 174 13.81 -9.07 -13.42
N LYS A 175 12.72 -9.84 -13.48
CA LYS A 175 12.73 -11.26 -13.10
C LYS A 175 13.64 -12.09 -14.00
N PHE A 176 13.66 -11.81 -15.31
CA PHE A 176 14.55 -12.47 -16.25
C PHE A 176 16.02 -12.20 -15.90
N ASP A 177 16.40 -10.93 -15.72
CA ASP A 177 17.78 -10.55 -15.37
C ASP A 177 18.25 -11.18 -14.06
N LEU A 178 17.38 -11.23 -13.04
CA LEU A 178 17.68 -11.89 -11.76
C LEU A 178 17.83 -13.40 -11.93
N SER A 179 17.05 -14.02 -12.81
CA SER A 179 17.15 -15.45 -13.10
C SER A 179 18.47 -15.80 -13.79
N GLU A 180 18.91 -14.99 -14.75
CA GLU A 180 20.21 -15.15 -15.41
C GLU A 180 21.38 -14.92 -14.45
N LYS A 181 21.31 -13.87 -13.62
CA LYS A 181 22.30 -13.62 -12.54
C LYS A 181 22.39 -14.82 -11.59
N LEU A 182 21.26 -15.39 -11.20
CA LEU A 182 21.24 -16.56 -10.32
C LEU A 182 21.88 -17.79 -10.98
N LYS A 183 21.64 -18.03 -12.27
CA LYS A 183 22.31 -19.12 -13.02
C LYS A 183 23.83 -18.93 -13.03
N ARG A 184 24.31 -17.71 -13.30
CA ARG A 184 25.74 -17.40 -13.27
C ARG A 184 26.35 -17.59 -11.88
N GLN A 185 25.69 -17.09 -10.84
CA GLN A 185 26.14 -17.26 -9.46
C GLN A 185 26.23 -18.74 -9.06
N LYS A 186 25.27 -19.57 -9.48
CA LYS A 186 25.33 -21.03 -9.25
C LYS A 186 26.56 -21.66 -9.90
N TYR A 187 26.89 -21.26 -11.13
CA TYR A 187 28.10 -21.72 -11.81
C TYR A 187 29.36 -21.30 -11.05
N ASP A 188 29.46 -20.02 -10.67
CA ASP A 188 30.62 -19.50 -9.95
C ASP A 188 30.80 -20.20 -8.59
N ILE A 189 29.71 -20.47 -7.87
CA ILE A 189 29.73 -21.24 -6.61
C ILE A 189 30.27 -22.64 -6.85
N ASN A 190 29.81 -23.35 -7.88
CA ASN A 190 30.30 -24.70 -8.18
C ASN A 190 31.80 -24.70 -8.50
N GLN A 191 32.28 -23.72 -9.27
CA GLN A 191 33.71 -23.57 -9.58
C GLN A 191 34.52 -23.28 -8.32
N LEU A 192 34.04 -22.40 -7.44
CA LEU A 192 34.71 -22.08 -6.18
C LEU A 192 34.76 -23.28 -5.23
N LEU A 193 33.67 -24.06 -5.13
CA LEU A 193 33.64 -25.29 -4.35
C LEU A 193 34.68 -26.30 -4.86
N GLY A 194 34.79 -26.47 -6.18
CA GLY A 194 35.82 -27.32 -6.80
C GLY A 194 37.24 -26.85 -6.47
N ARG A 195 37.51 -25.54 -6.53
CA ARG A 195 38.82 -24.96 -6.16
C ARG A 195 39.14 -25.18 -4.68
N VAL A 196 38.17 -24.98 -3.79
CA VAL A 196 38.35 -25.22 -2.35
C VAL A 196 38.68 -26.70 -2.10
N GLN A 197 37.95 -27.61 -2.72
CA GLN A 197 38.21 -29.06 -2.61
C GLN A 197 39.61 -29.43 -3.12
N ALA A 198 40.03 -28.87 -4.26
CA ALA A 198 41.37 -29.08 -4.79
C ALA A 198 42.46 -28.59 -3.81
N HIS A 199 42.34 -27.38 -3.27
CA HIS A 199 43.28 -26.84 -2.29
C HIS A 199 43.31 -27.64 -0.97
N GLN A 200 42.17 -28.15 -0.50
CA GLN A 200 42.11 -29.02 0.67
C GLN A 200 42.75 -30.38 0.42
N SER A 201 42.56 -30.96 -0.77
CA SER A 201 43.21 -32.22 -1.16
C SER A 201 44.73 -32.08 -1.33
N ALA A 202 45.20 -30.92 -1.80
CA ALA A 202 46.62 -30.61 -1.92
C ALA A 202 47.29 -30.41 -0.56
N LYS A 203 46.59 -29.80 0.41
CA LYS A 203 47.09 -29.64 1.80
C LYS A 203 46.99 -30.91 2.65
N GLY A 204 46.21 -31.91 2.23
CA GLY A 204 46.09 -33.21 2.89
C GLY A 204 47.11 -34.27 2.44
N ARG A 205 47.81 -34.07 1.33
CA ARG A 205 48.91 -34.94 0.87
C ARG A 205 50.26 -34.45 1.38
N GLY A 206 50.34 -34.30 2.70
CA GLY A 206 51.57 -33.98 3.45
C GLY A 206 51.97 -35.10 4.40
N LYS A 207 51.85 -36.38 3.99
CA LYS A 207 52.54 -37.53 4.60
C LYS A 207 52.30 -38.79 3.76
N GLY A 208 52.93 -38.84 2.58
CA GLY A 208 53.18 -40.10 1.89
C GLY A 208 54.37 -40.78 2.54
N LYS A 209 54.12 -41.77 3.40
CA LYS A 209 55.08 -42.84 3.66
C LYS A 209 55.00 -43.80 2.47
N LEU A 210 56.17 -44.13 1.93
CA LEU A 210 56.41 -45.03 0.81
C LEU A 210 55.47 -46.24 0.76
N GLY A 211 55.04 -46.60 -0.45
CA GLY A 211 54.40 -47.87 -0.74
C GLY A 211 53.96 -47.90 -2.20
N GLY A 212 54.91 -48.14 -3.11
CA GLY A 212 54.65 -48.17 -4.54
C GLY A 212 53.65 -49.26 -4.93
N ARG A 213 52.90 -49.00 -6.00
CA ARG A 213 52.47 -50.04 -6.92
C ARG A 213 52.25 -49.39 -8.29
N LEU A 214 53.04 -49.89 -9.23
CA LEU A 214 53.04 -49.51 -10.63
C LEU A 214 51.63 -49.59 -11.23
N ARG A 215 51.37 -48.63 -12.11
CA ARG A 215 50.27 -48.62 -13.06
C ARG A 215 50.49 -49.77 -14.04
N SER A 216 49.54 -50.71 -14.07
CA SER A 216 49.33 -51.60 -15.20
C SER A 216 47.89 -51.41 -15.65
N GLU A 217 47.76 -50.99 -16.90
CA GLU A 217 46.53 -50.97 -17.67
C GLU A 217 46.12 -52.42 -17.94
N GLU A 218 44.87 -52.79 -17.66
CA GLU A 218 44.10 -53.79 -18.42
C GLU A 218 42.64 -53.86 -17.95
N GLU A 219 41.77 -53.73 -18.95
CA GLU A 219 40.44 -54.31 -19.18
C GLU A 219 39.19 -53.96 -18.37
N GLU A 220 38.11 -53.90 -19.17
CA GLU A 220 36.74 -53.52 -18.89
C GLU A 220 35.93 -54.62 -18.18
N GLY A 221 34.89 -54.22 -17.44
CA GLY A 221 33.82 -55.12 -17.02
C GLY A 221 32.92 -54.54 -15.91
N PRO A 222 31.58 -54.61 -16.01
CA PRO A 222 30.67 -53.69 -15.32
C PRO A 222 30.22 -54.22 -13.95
N GLY A 223 30.01 -53.33 -12.99
CA GLY A 223 29.25 -53.68 -11.77
C GLY A 223 29.55 -52.81 -10.57
N GLY A 224 28.58 -51.97 -10.18
CA GLY A 224 28.67 -51.25 -8.91
C GLY A 224 27.60 -50.18 -8.72
N MET A 225 26.32 -50.58 -8.70
CA MET A 225 25.22 -49.73 -8.23
C MET A 225 25.49 -49.27 -6.80
N LYS A 226 25.85 -47.99 -6.62
CA LYS A 226 25.86 -47.35 -5.30
C LYS A 226 24.50 -46.70 -5.06
N SER A 227 23.76 -47.30 -4.13
CA SER A 227 22.50 -46.82 -3.56
C SER A 227 22.63 -45.39 -3.02
N GLY A 228 22.16 -44.43 -3.81
CA GLY A 228 21.90 -43.06 -3.34
C GLY A 228 20.56 -43.02 -2.61
N ARG A 229 20.56 -42.55 -1.36
CA ARG A 229 19.34 -42.30 -0.56
C ARG A 229 18.40 -41.33 -1.32
N PRO A 230 17.11 -41.66 -1.51
CA PRO A 230 16.23 -40.85 -2.34
C PRO A 230 15.61 -39.71 -1.52
N HIS A 231 16.34 -38.60 -1.35
CA HIS A 231 15.75 -37.36 -0.84
C HIS A 231 14.74 -36.74 -1.83
N HIS A 232 14.78 -37.15 -3.09
CA HIS A 232 13.87 -36.69 -4.15
C HIS A 232 12.48 -37.36 -4.10
N MET A 233 12.36 -38.57 -3.56
CA MET A 233 11.06 -39.24 -3.46
C MET A 233 10.17 -38.65 -2.36
N TRP A 234 10.75 -38.15 -1.27
CA TRP A 234 9.99 -37.55 -0.17
C TRP A 234 9.37 -36.20 -0.57
N VAL A 235 10.07 -35.40 -1.38
CA VAL A 235 9.52 -34.14 -1.90
C VAL A 235 8.39 -34.44 -2.90
N SER A 236 8.54 -35.46 -3.73
CA SER A 236 7.50 -35.89 -4.68
C SER A 236 6.27 -36.47 -3.95
N LEU A 237 6.47 -37.25 -2.89
CA LEU A 237 5.37 -37.84 -2.11
C LEU A 237 4.59 -36.76 -1.33
N ILE A 238 5.28 -35.80 -0.72
CA ILE A 238 4.63 -34.67 -0.04
C ILE A 238 3.85 -33.81 -1.04
N SER A 239 4.40 -33.59 -2.24
CA SER A 239 3.70 -32.84 -3.28
C SER A 239 2.50 -33.59 -3.85
N ALA A 240 2.58 -34.92 -3.98
CA ALA A 240 1.46 -35.75 -4.41
C ALA A 240 0.34 -35.81 -3.36
N ILE A 241 0.68 -35.88 -2.07
CA ILE A 241 -0.30 -35.86 -0.97
C ILE A 241 -1.01 -34.51 -0.88
N THR A 242 -0.29 -33.40 -1.08
CA THR A 242 -0.93 -32.06 -1.12
C THR A 242 -1.79 -31.87 -2.35
N TRP A 243 -1.43 -32.46 -3.49
CA TRP A 243 -2.24 -32.39 -4.71
C TRP A 243 -3.50 -33.27 -4.62
N LEU A 244 -3.42 -34.48 -4.03
CA LEU A 244 -4.60 -35.30 -3.76
C LEU A 244 -5.56 -34.63 -2.76
N ALA A 245 -5.04 -33.96 -1.73
CA ALA A 245 -5.86 -33.22 -0.78
C ALA A 245 -6.56 -32.02 -1.43
N PHE A 246 -5.88 -31.34 -2.37
CA PHE A 246 -6.46 -30.23 -3.13
C PHE A 246 -7.53 -30.71 -4.12
N CYS A 247 -7.29 -31.79 -4.87
CA CYS A 247 -8.28 -32.38 -5.76
C CYS A 247 -9.53 -32.85 -4.99
N LYS A 248 -9.35 -33.52 -3.85
CA LYS A 248 -10.48 -34.03 -3.06
C LYS A 248 -11.32 -32.91 -2.41
N ALA A 249 -10.72 -31.75 -2.13
CA ALA A 249 -11.43 -30.56 -1.66
C ALA A 249 -12.17 -29.81 -2.79
N TRP A 250 -11.80 -30.04 -4.05
CA TRP A 250 -12.43 -29.39 -5.21
C TRP A 250 -13.58 -30.22 -5.80
N THR A 251 -13.59 -31.55 -5.62
CA THR A 251 -14.69 -32.43 -6.08
C THR A 251 -15.90 -32.47 -5.14
N GLN A 252 -15.88 -31.75 -4.01
CA GLN A 252 -16.96 -31.75 -3.02
C GLN A 252 -17.72 -30.40 -2.93
N LYS A 253 -17.64 -29.58 -3.99
CA LYS A 253 -18.37 -28.31 -4.10
C LYS A 253 -19.10 -28.21 -5.42
#